data_AF-A0A562BU76-F1
#
_entry.id   AF-A0A562BU76-F1
#
_cell.length_a   1.000
_cell.length_b   1.000
_cell.length_c   1.000
_cell.angle_alpha   90.00
_cell.angle_beta   90.00
_cell.angle_gamma   90.00
#
_symmetry.space_group_name_H-M   'P 1'
#
loop_
_entity.id
_entity.type
_entity.pdbx_description
1 polymer ?
#
loop_
_entity_poly.entity_id
_entity_poly.type
_entity_poly.pdbx_seq_one_letter_code
_entity_poly.pdbx_strand_id
1 'polypeptide(L)' 'MLAAAGTPIGPYDVLIAGEAIARKLTLITRNVRQFQHVPTITVEDWES' A
#
# COMPACT_ATOMS: atom_id res chain seq x y z
N MET A 1 14.25 5.20 -5.31
CA MET A 1 13.81 5.43 -3.92
C MET A 1 12.52 6.21 -3.94
N LEU A 2 11.41 5.65 -3.44
CA LEU A 2 10.10 6.32 -3.29
C LEU A 2 10.06 7.33 -2.11
N ALA A 3 11.21 7.81 -1.65
CA ALA A 3 11.31 8.63 -0.44
C ALA A 3 11.02 10.14 -0.68
N ALA A 4 10.84 10.57 -1.93
CA ALA A 4 10.76 11.98 -2.29
C ALA A 4 9.41 12.38 -2.89
N ALA A 5 8.32 12.24 -2.13
CA ALA A 5 7.08 12.98 -2.36
C ALA A 5 6.17 12.93 -1.11
N GLY A 6 6.10 14.04 -0.37
CA GLY A 6 4.94 14.52 0.40
C GLY A 6 4.44 13.73 1.62
N THR A 7 4.55 12.40 1.66
CA THR A 7 4.32 11.53 2.82
C THR A 7 4.74 10.12 2.41
N PRO A 8 6.01 9.74 2.59
CA PRO A 8 6.46 8.41 2.19
C PRO A 8 5.70 7.36 3.01
N ILE A 9 5.16 6.37 2.31
CA ILE A 9 4.67 5.12 2.88
C ILE A 9 5.75 4.57 3.82
N GLY A 10 5.37 4.04 4.98
CA GLY A 10 6.32 3.56 5.97
C GLY A 10 7.22 2.45 5.39
N PRO A 11 8.44 2.25 5.92
CA PRO A 11 9.35 1.24 5.39
C PRO A 11 8.74 -0.18 5.38
N TYR A 12 7.88 -0.51 6.35
CA TYR A 12 7.14 -1.77 6.36
C TYR A 12 5.97 -1.79 5.36
N ASP A 13 5.27 -0.68 5.19
CA ASP A 13 4.18 -0.56 4.22
C ASP A 13 4.70 -0.75 2.78
N VAL A 14 5.93 -0.32 2.51
CA VAL A 14 6.63 -0.60 1.24
C VAL A 14 6.81 -2.10 1.03
N LEU A 15 7.20 -2.86 2.07
CA LEU A 15 7.37 -4.31 1.96
C LEU A 15 6.02 -5.02 1.79
N ILE A 16 5.00 -4.61 2.55
CA ILE A 16 3.63 -5.13 2.43
C ILE A 16 3.09 -4.89 1.02
N ALA A 17 3.23 -3.67 0.50
CA ALA A 17 2.82 -3.33 -0.85
C ALA A 17 3.60 -4.11 -1.91
N GLY A 18 4.91 -4.29 -1.71
CA GLY A 18 5.75 -5.09 -2.59
C GLY A 18 5.29 -6.54 -2.68
N GLU A 19 4.98 -7.16 -1.55
CA GLU A 19 4.49 -8.55 -1.49
C GLU A 19 3.13 -8.70 -2.20
N ALA A 20 2.20 -7.77 -1.96
CA ALA A 20 0.89 -7.76 -2.60
C ALA A 20 1.00 -7.60 -4.12
N ILE A 21 1.84 -6.67 -4.59
CA ILE A 21 2.06 -6.42 -6.02
C ILE A 21 2.71 -7.63 -6.69
N ALA A 22 3.78 -8.19 -6.09
CA ALA A 22 4.53 -9.30 -6.67
C ALA A 22 3.64 -10.54 -6.89
N ARG A 23 2.65 -10.74 -6.03
CA ARG A 23 1.72 -11.88 -6.08
C ARG A 23 0.35 -11.55 -6.68
N LYS A 24 0.12 -10.30 -7.11
CA LYS A 24 -1.17 -9.83 -7.63
C LYS A 24 -2.32 -10.05 -6.64
N LEU A 25 -2.09 -9.72 -5.37
CA LEU A 25 -3.06 -9.84 -4.27
C LEU A 25 -3.78 -8.51 -4.03
N THR A 26 -5.00 -8.62 -3.50
CA THR A 26 -5.71 -7.48 -2.87
C THR A 26 -5.26 -7.35 -1.42
N LEU A 27 -4.82 -6.15 -1.02
CA LEU A 27 -4.45 -5.84 0.36
C LEU A 27 -5.70 -5.41 1.13
N ILE A 28 -6.07 -6.17 2.16
CA ILE A 28 -7.13 -5.78 3.10
C ILE A 28 -6.52 -4.98 4.24
N THR A 29 -6.97 -3.73 4.45
CA THR A 29 -6.44 -2.87 5.51
C THR A 29 -7.38 -1.74 5.90
N ARG A 30 -7.40 -1.39 7.19
CA ARG A 30 -8.10 -0.19 7.70
C ARG A 30 -7.34 1.12 7.43
N ASN A 31 -6.09 1.02 6.98
CA ASN A 31 -5.22 2.16 6.71
C ASN A 31 -5.14 2.48 5.20
N VAL A 32 -6.26 2.44 4.48
CA VAL A 32 -6.31 2.64 3.01
C VAL A 32 -5.59 3.92 2.57
N ARG A 33 -5.67 4.99 3.36
CA ARG A 33 -5.02 6.28 3.10
C ARG A 33 -3.49 6.19 3.00
N GLN A 34 -2.83 5.24 3.67
CA GLN A 34 -1.39 5.05 3.52
C GLN A 34 -1.04 4.44 2.15
N PHE A 35 -1.87 3.51 1.66
CA PHE A 35 -1.60 2.76 0.43
C PHE A 35 -2.16 3.42 -0.83
N GLN A 36 -3.00 4.46 -0.71
CA GLN A 36 -3.60 5.18 -1.85
C GLN A 36 -2.57 5.77 -2.83
N HIS A 37 -1.34 6.04 -2.39
CA HIS A 37 -0.27 6.61 -3.22
C HIS A 37 0.53 5.55 -3.97
N VAL A 38 0.20 4.26 -3.81
CA VAL A 38 0.84 3.15 -4.53
C VAL A 38 0.00 2.87 -5.79
N PRO A 39 0.48 3.25 -6.98
CA PRO A 39 -0.35 3.25 -8.19
C PRO A 39 -0.77 1.85 -8.70
N THR A 40 -0.17 0.77 -8.20
CA THR A 40 -0.35 -0.59 -8.75
C THR A 40 -0.88 -1.62 -7.74
N ILE A 41 -1.27 -1.20 -6.54
CA ILE A 41 -1.82 -2.09 -5.51
C ILE A 41 -3.35 -2.01 -5.49
N THR A 42 -4.01 -3.16 -5.33
CA THR A 42 -5.46 -3.21 -5.06
C THR A 42 -5.66 -3.24 -3.56
N VAL A 43 -6.52 -2.36 -3.02
CA VAL A 43 -6.76 -2.21 -1.58
C VAL A 43 -8.26 -2.22 -1.31
N GLU A 44 -8.68 -2.96 -0.29
CA GLU A 44 -10.05 -2.99 0.20
C GLU A 44 -10.08 -2.78 1.72
N ASP A 45 -11.19 -2.22 2.20
CA ASP A 45 -11.54 -2.14 3.62
C ASP A 45 -12.82 -2.97 3.84
N TRP A 46 -12.77 -3.88 4.80
CA TRP A 46 -13.89 -4.77 5.15
C TRP A 46 -14.75 -4.22 6.29
N GLU A 47 -14.31 -3.17 6.99
CA GLU A 47 -15.08 -2.54 8.07
C GLU A 47 -15.82 -1.26 7.62
N SER A 48 -15.70 -0.87 6.33
CA SER A 48 -16.40 0.29 5.73
C SER A 48 -17.79 -0.03 5.21
#